data_AF-A0A1V6EXD0-F1
#
_entry.id   AF-A0A1V6EXD0-F1
#
_cell.length_a   1.000
_cell.length_b   1.000
_cell.length_c   1.000
_cell.angle_alpha   90.00
_cell.angle_beta   90.00
_cell.angle_gamma   90.00
#
_symmetry.space_group_name_H-M   'P 1'
#
loop_
_entity.id
_entity.type
_entity.pdbx_description
1 polymer ?
#
loop_
_entity_poly.entity_id
_entity_poly.type
_entity_poly.pdbx_seq_one_letter_code
_entity_poly.pdbx_strand_id
1 'polypeptide(L)'
;MTFVRDNLPAKGDLTWLLKGGGMLSGHEIKSGRFNAGEKVVFWAGVFVLGLVGVASGLVLDKLIPGLVYERQTMQIAHMVHSVSNILMMVIFMGHIYLGWITEGAMEGMKTGYVDETWAREHHEGWLEDIQAGRVPAQRSQQTVAAPTVQV
;
A
#
# COMPACT_ATOMS: atom_id res chain seq x y z
N MET A 1 -15.19 3.22 1.13
CA MET A 1 -14.00 4.08 1.32
C MET A 1 -13.14 3.56 2.48
N THR A 2 -12.65 2.32 2.40
CA THR A 2 -12.03 1.63 3.57
C THR A 2 -10.50 1.68 3.54
N PHE A 3 -9.89 1.65 2.34
CA PHE A 3 -8.43 1.53 2.16
C PHE A 3 -7.63 2.77 2.53
N VAL A 4 -8.15 3.97 2.23
CA VAL A 4 -7.46 5.25 2.54
C VAL A 4 -7.39 5.46 4.04
N ARG A 5 -8.47 5.17 4.77
CA ARG A 5 -8.52 5.31 6.23
C ARG A 5 -7.49 4.42 6.93
N ASP A 6 -7.35 3.18 6.44
CA ASP A 6 -6.43 2.21 7.02
C ASP A 6 -4.95 2.53 6.67
N ASN A 7 -4.68 3.35 5.64
CA ASN A 7 -3.34 3.79 5.23
C ASN A 7 -2.91 5.16 5.80
N LEU A 8 -3.70 5.79 6.68
CA LEU A 8 -3.32 7.08 7.25
C LEU A 8 -2.06 6.97 8.13
N PRO A 9 -1.16 7.97 8.08
CA PRO A 9 0.00 8.01 8.97
C PRO A 9 -0.42 8.03 10.45
N ALA A 10 0.15 7.12 11.23
CA ALA A 10 -0.05 7.00 12.66
C ALA A 10 1.25 7.27 13.41
N LYS A 11 1.16 7.63 14.70
CA LYS A 11 2.34 7.98 15.52
C LYS A 11 3.39 6.85 15.61
N GLY A 12 2.96 5.59 15.50
CA GLY A 12 3.86 4.42 15.47
C GLY A 12 4.67 4.28 14.18
N ASP A 13 4.20 4.84 13.06
CA ASP A 13 4.79 4.65 11.74
C ASP A 13 6.18 5.29 11.62
N LEU A 14 6.38 6.44 12.28
CA LEU A 14 7.69 7.10 12.28
C LEU A 14 8.74 6.24 13.01
N THR A 15 8.33 5.57 14.09
CA THR A 15 9.21 4.66 14.83
C THR A 15 9.53 3.42 14.01
N TRP A 16 8.55 2.91 13.25
CA TRP A 16 8.74 1.81 12.30
C TRP A 16 9.72 2.19 11.19
N LEU A 17 9.57 3.37 10.56
CA LEU A 17 10.47 3.85 9.51
C LEU A 17 11.90 4.05 10.02
N LEU A 18 12.07 4.70 11.18
CA LEU A 18 13.39 4.97 11.76
C LEU A 18 14.15 3.69 12.11
N LYS A 19 13.44 2.61 12.45
CA LYS A 19 14.02 1.31 12.78
C LYS A 19 13.96 0.32 11.61
N GLY A 20 13.55 0.76 10.42
CA GLY A 20 13.47 -0.07 9.21
C GLY A 20 12.57 -1.30 9.38
N GLY A 21 11.47 -1.17 10.11
CA GLY A 21 10.52 -2.26 10.37
C GLY A 21 11.05 -3.37 11.29
N GLY A 22 12.23 -3.20 11.90
CA GLY A 22 12.84 -4.24 12.70
C GLY A 22 13.66 -5.27 11.91
N MET A 23 13.75 -5.12 10.58
CA MET A 23 14.52 -6.00 9.68
C MET A 23 16.00 -6.08 10.05
N LEU A 24 16.56 -5.05 10.69
CA LEU A 24 17.95 -5.03 11.17
C LEU A 24 18.12 -5.48 12.62
N SER A 25 17.03 -5.54 13.41
CA SER A 25 17.07 -5.87 14.84
C SER A 25 16.43 -7.22 15.18
N GLY A 26 15.87 -7.94 14.21
CA GLY A 26 15.25 -9.26 14.39
C GLY A 26 13.96 -9.27 15.20
N HIS A 27 13.43 -8.09 15.56
CA HIS A 27 12.17 -7.93 16.29
C HIS A 27 11.31 -6.91 15.56
N GLU A 28 10.18 -7.36 15.03
CA GLU A 28 9.24 -6.49 14.32
C GLU A 28 8.58 -5.49 15.27
N ILE A 29 8.32 -4.30 14.73
CA ILE A 29 7.73 -3.21 15.51
C ILE A 29 6.23 -3.23 15.32
N LYS A 30 5.50 -3.15 16.43
CA LYS A 30 4.04 -3.01 16.46
C LYS A 30 3.52 -2.16 15.32
N SER A 31 2.85 -2.82 14.38
CA SER A 31 2.27 -2.22 13.21
C SER A 31 0.75 -2.41 13.23
N GLY A 32 0.01 -1.45 12.66
CA GLY A 32 -1.43 -1.58 12.48
C GLY A 32 -1.74 -2.52 11.31
N ARG A 33 -2.95 -2.45 10.75
CA ARG A 33 -3.33 -3.30 9.60
C ARG A 33 -2.36 -3.21 8.42
N PHE A 34 -1.79 -2.01 8.19
CA PHE A 34 -0.71 -1.80 7.25
C PHE A 34 0.50 -1.26 8.01
N ASN A 35 1.68 -1.78 7.68
CA ASN A 35 2.94 -1.30 8.23
C ASN A 35 3.36 0.02 7.56
N ALA A 36 4.37 0.70 8.10
CA ALA A 36 4.76 2.00 7.56
C ALA A 36 5.42 1.91 6.17
N GLY A 37 6.04 0.78 5.82
CA GLY A 37 6.56 0.52 4.48
C GLY A 37 5.46 0.42 3.43
N GLU A 38 4.39 -0.33 3.72
CA GLU A 38 3.19 -0.42 2.88
C GLU A 38 2.53 0.96 2.70
N LYS A 39 2.47 1.77 3.77
CA LYS A 39 1.98 3.15 3.69
C LYS A 39 2.87 4.04 2.82
N VAL A 40 4.19 3.85 2.84
CA VAL A 40 5.12 4.55 1.93
C VAL A 40 4.88 4.13 0.49
N VAL A 41 4.71 2.85 0.20
CA VAL A 41 4.36 2.37 -1.16
C VAL A 41 3.05 3.01 -1.63
N PHE A 42 2.04 3.07 -0.76
CA PHE A 42 0.75 3.68 -1.07
C PHE A 42 0.85 5.20 -1.33
N TRP A 43 1.41 5.97 -0.40
CA TRP A 43 1.43 7.43 -0.51
C TRP A 43 2.52 7.96 -1.44
N ALA A 44 3.76 7.49 -1.29
CA ALA A 44 4.87 7.98 -2.10
C ALA A 44 4.87 7.33 -3.48
N GLY A 45 4.78 6.00 -3.55
CA GLY A 45 4.80 5.24 -4.80
C GLY A 45 3.55 5.47 -5.65
N VAL A 46 2.40 5.02 -5.17
CA VAL A 46 1.15 5.04 -5.95
C VAL A 46 0.59 6.46 -6.07
N PHE A 47 0.44 7.19 -4.96
CA PHE A 47 -0.26 8.47 -5.00
C PHE A 47 0.61 9.61 -5.55
N VAL A 48 1.74 9.93 -4.93
CA VAL A 48 2.58 11.07 -5.33
C VAL A 48 3.29 10.82 -6.66
N LEU A 49 4.10 9.76 -6.76
CA LEU A 49 4.85 9.47 -7.99
C LEU A 49 3.92 9.08 -9.14
N GLY A 50 2.86 8.33 -8.87
CA GLY A 50 1.83 8.03 -9.87
C GLY A 50 1.14 9.29 -10.40
N LEU A 51 0.72 10.22 -9.52
CA LEU A 51 0.12 11.49 -9.95
C LEU A 51 1.09 12.34 -10.77
N VAL A 52 2.35 12.44 -10.35
CA VAL A 52 3.40 13.17 -11.10
C VAL A 52 3.65 12.51 -12.46
N GLY A 53 3.73 11.19 -12.51
CA GLY A 53 3.89 10.42 -13.74
C GLY A 53 2.72 10.64 -14.71
N VAL A 54 1.48 10.58 -14.23
CA VAL A 54 0.29 10.86 -15.04
C VAL A 54 0.28 12.32 -15.51
N ALA A 55 0.47 13.29 -14.62
CA ALA A 55 0.44 14.71 -14.97
C ALA A 55 1.51 15.06 -16.02
N SER A 56 2.74 14.59 -15.83
CA SER A 56 3.81 14.76 -16.82
C SER A 56 3.54 14.01 -18.12
N GLY A 57 2.92 12.82 -18.06
CA GLY A 57 2.49 12.07 -19.24
C GLY A 57 1.44 12.81 -20.07
N LEU A 58 0.46 13.44 -19.42
CA LEU A 58 -0.55 14.28 -20.10
C LEU A 58 0.08 15.50 -20.78
N VAL A 59 1.13 16.09 -20.19
CA VAL A 59 1.92 17.14 -20.84
C VAL A 59 2.67 16.59 -22.06
N LEU A 60 3.31 15.43 -21.92
CA LEU A 60 4.05 14.81 -23.03
C LEU A 60 3.15 14.42 -24.21
N ASP A 61 1.91 14.00 -23.93
CA ASP A 61 0.92 13.64 -24.93
C ASP A 61 0.13 14.84 -25.47
N LYS A 62 0.49 16.05 -25.04
CA LYS A 62 -0.11 17.33 -25.45
C LYS A 62 -1.61 17.44 -25.19
N LEU A 63 -2.09 16.81 -24.12
CA LEU A 63 -3.51 16.75 -23.79
C LEU A 63 -4.00 17.91 -22.92
N ILE A 64 -3.11 18.81 -22.48
CA ILE A 64 -3.46 19.97 -21.63
C ILE A 64 -3.81 21.18 -22.52
N PRO A 65 -5.06 21.64 -22.57
CA PRO A 65 -5.45 22.81 -23.35
C PRO A 65 -4.80 24.08 -22.79
N GLY A 66 -4.35 24.97 -23.67
CA GLY A 66 -3.76 26.27 -23.28
C GLY A 66 -2.31 26.19 -22.79
N LEU A 67 -1.68 25.02 -22.79
CA LEU A 67 -0.27 24.86 -22.45
C LEU A 67 0.62 25.10 -23.69
N VAL A 68 1.75 25.78 -23.49
CA VAL A 68 2.74 26.04 -24.55
C VAL A 68 3.76 24.90 -24.61
N TYR A 69 3.75 24.15 -25.71
CA TYR A 69 4.59 22.96 -25.93
C TYR A 69 5.92 23.29 -26.61
N GLU A 70 6.69 24.16 -25.98
CA GLU A 70 8.07 24.46 -26.39
C GLU A 70 9.02 23.31 -26.06
N ARG A 71 10.20 23.31 -26.70
CA ARG A 71 11.25 22.31 -26.46
C ARG A 71 11.61 22.22 -24.97
N GLN A 72 11.70 23.36 -24.28
CA GLN A 72 12.02 23.40 -22.86
C GLN A 72 10.94 22.72 -22.01
N THR A 73 9.66 23.03 -22.24
CA THR A 73 8.53 22.40 -21.53
C THR A 73 8.55 20.88 -21.70
N MET A 74 8.75 20.41 -22.93
CA MET A 74 8.78 18.98 -23.24
C MET A 74 9.98 18.28 -22.61
N GLN A 75 11.15 18.92 -22.57
CA GLN A 75 12.34 18.36 -21.90
C GLN A 75 12.12 18.21 -20.39
N ILE A 76 11.55 19.23 -19.74
CA ILE A 76 11.23 19.19 -18.31
C ILE A 76 10.20 18.10 -18.03
N ALA A 77 9.11 18.06 -18.81
CA ALA A 77 8.08 17.04 -18.66
C ALA A 77 8.66 15.61 -18.82
N HIS A 78 9.56 15.40 -19.79
CA HIS A 78 10.23 14.12 -19.98
C HIS A 78 11.11 13.76 -18.77
N MET A 79 11.95 14.67 -18.29
CA MET A 79 12.80 14.40 -17.12
C MET A 79 11.95 14.05 -15.89
N VAL A 80 10.89 14.82 -15.61
CA VAL A 80 9.98 14.57 -14.50
C VAL A 80 9.32 13.20 -14.64
N HIS A 81 8.79 12.88 -15.82
CA HIS A 81 8.12 11.61 -16.10
C HIS A 81 9.07 10.41 -15.94
N SER A 82 10.27 10.51 -16.50
CA SER A 82 11.27 9.44 -16.41
C SER A 82 11.72 9.22 -14.98
N VAL A 83 12.05 10.29 -14.24
CA VAL A 83 12.51 10.18 -12.84
C VAL A 83 11.41 9.62 -11.95
N SER A 84 10.16 10.09 -12.10
CA SER A 84 9.05 9.57 -11.28
C SER A 84 8.83 8.08 -11.52
N ASN A 85 8.87 7.63 -12.77
CA ASN A 85 8.66 6.23 -13.12
C ASN A 85 9.83 5.33 -12.70
N ILE A 86 11.08 5.80 -12.78
CA ILE A 86 12.24 5.06 -12.29
C ILE A 86 12.15 4.87 -10.77
N LEU A 87 11.82 5.93 -10.02
CA LEU A 87 11.64 5.83 -8.58
C LEU A 87 10.48 4.89 -8.21
N MET A 88 9.36 4.97 -8.92
CA MET A 88 8.22 4.09 -8.73
C MET A 88 8.58 2.62 -9.02
N MET A 89 9.36 2.37 -10.08
CA MET A 89 9.88 1.04 -10.39
C MET A 89 10.71 0.47 -9.24
N VAL A 90 11.63 1.25 -8.67
CA VAL A 90 12.46 0.83 -7.52
C VAL A 90 11.59 0.49 -6.31
N ILE A 91 10.60 1.34 -5.99
CA ILE A 91 9.67 1.10 -4.88
C ILE A 91 8.88 -0.19 -5.10
N PHE A 92 8.35 -0.43 -6.30
CA PHE A 92 7.58 -1.64 -6.58
C PHE A 92 8.43 -2.90 -6.61
N MET A 93 9.68 -2.83 -7.09
CA MET A 93 10.62 -3.96 -6.95
C MET A 93 10.83 -4.32 -5.47
N GLY A 94 11.05 -3.31 -4.61
CA GLY A 94 11.15 -3.53 -3.16
C GLY A 94 9.86 -4.10 -2.55
N HIS A 95 8.69 -3.60 -2.95
CA HIS A 95 7.40 -4.09 -2.49
C HIS A 95 7.15 -5.56 -2.87
N ILE A 96 7.44 -5.92 -4.13
CA ILE A 96 7.32 -7.30 -4.62
C ILE A 96 8.29 -8.22 -3.88
N TYR A 97 9.53 -7.76 -3.65
CA TYR A 97 10.54 -8.51 -2.91
C TYR A 97 10.11 -8.80 -1.47
N LEU A 98 9.60 -7.80 -0.75
CA LEU A 98 9.10 -7.97 0.62
C LEU A 98 7.87 -8.89 0.65
N GLY A 99 6.92 -8.73 -0.28
CA GLY A 99 5.76 -9.62 -0.37
C GLY A 99 6.12 -11.07 -0.74
N TRP A 100 7.30 -11.31 -1.32
CA TRP A 100 7.79 -12.64 -1.63
C TRP A 100 8.51 -13.31 -0.44
N ILE A 101 9.31 -12.55 0.31
CA ILE A 101 10.09 -13.11 1.42
C ILE A 101 9.27 -13.27 2.71
N THR A 102 8.23 -12.45 2.90
CA THR A 102 7.31 -12.59 4.02
C THR A 102 6.42 -13.82 3.80
N GLU A 103 6.69 -14.88 4.55
CA GLU A 103 5.90 -16.11 4.51
C GLU A 103 4.43 -15.80 4.84
N GLY A 104 3.50 -16.41 4.11
CA GLY A 104 2.05 -16.16 4.27
C GLY A 104 1.51 -14.88 3.62
N ALA A 105 2.34 -13.86 3.31
CA ALA A 105 1.85 -12.61 2.72
C ALA A 105 1.23 -12.81 1.32
N MET A 106 1.87 -13.61 0.47
CA MET A 106 1.38 -13.92 -0.87
C MET A 106 0.05 -14.69 -0.86
N GLU A 107 -0.09 -15.67 0.04
CA GLU A 107 -1.33 -16.43 0.20
C GLU A 107 -2.44 -15.56 0.82
N GLY A 108 -2.09 -14.65 1.73
CA GLY A 108 -3.00 -13.63 2.25
C GLY A 108 -3.53 -12.71 1.15
N MET A 109 -2.69 -12.30 0.19
CA MET A 109 -3.14 -11.50 -0.97
C MET A 109 -4.05 -12.27 -1.92
N LYS A 110 -3.83 -13.57 -2.12
CA LYS A 110 -4.65 -14.41 -3.02
C LYS A 110 -5.99 -14.81 -2.40
N THR A 111 -5.97 -15.22 -1.14
CA THR A 111 -7.12 -15.81 -0.46
C THR A 111 -7.92 -14.79 0.34
N GLY A 112 -7.29 -13.70 0.76
CA GLY A 112 -7.85 -12.69 1.65
C GLY A 112 -7.80 -13.06 3.14
N TYR A 113 -7.18 -14.19 3.51
CA TYR A 113 -7.10 -14.69 4.88
C TYR A 113 -5.64 -14.90 5.30
N VAL A 114 -5.35 -14.58 6.56
CA VAL A 114 -4.05 -14.82 7.21
C VAL A 114 -4.31 -15.49 8.55
N ASP A 115 -3.37 -16.32 9.01
CA ASP A 115 -3.47 -16.95 10.32
C ASP A 115 -3.10 -15.98 11.46
N GLU A 116 -3.44 -16.38 12.69
CA GLU A 116 -3.20 -15.55 13.87
C GLU A 116 -1.71 -15.40 14.19
N THR A 117 -0.88 -16.40 13.88
CA THR A 117 0.58 -16.35 14.10
C THR A 117 1.19 -15.29 13.20
N TRP A 118 0.83 -15.28 11.92
CA TRP A 118 1.25 -14.24 10.99
C TRP A 118 0.83 -12.85 11.44
N ALA A 119 -0.42 -12.69 11.90
CA ALA A 119 -0.91 -11.42 12.40
C ALA A 119 -0.17 -10.97 13.67
N ARG A 120 0.21 -11.91 14.54
CA ARG A 120 1.00 -11.62 15.75
C ARG A 120 2.42 -11.18 15.42
N GLU A 121 3.04 -11.81 14.42
CA GLU A 121 4.43 -11.54 14.03
C GLU A 121 4.57 -10.23 13.24
N HIS A 122 3.66 -9.99 12.29
CA HIS A 122 3.82 -8.88 11.33
C HIS A 122 2.91 -7.67 11.59
N HIS A 123 1.77 -7.89 12.25
CA HIS A 123 0.72 -6.89 12.46
C HIS A 123 0.12 -6.94 13.87
N GLU A 124 0.98 -7.04 14.89
CA GLU A 124 0.56 -7.22 16.28
C GLU A 124 -0.49 -6.20 16.74
N GLY A 125 -0.34 -4.93 16.34
CA GLY A 125 -1.31 -3.87 16.69
C GLY A 125 -2.69 -4.08 16.04
N TRP A 126 -2.75 -4.72 14.87
CA TRP A 126 -4.01 -5.11 14.26
C TRP A 126 -4.67 -6.29 14.99
N LEU A 127 -3.88 -7.26 15.44
CA LEU A 127 -4.38 -8.39 16.23
C LEU A 127 -4.96 -7.91 17.57
N GLU A 128 -4.29 -6.97 18.25
CA GLU A 128 -4.79 -6.35 19.47
C GLU A 128 -6.13 -5.63 19.25
N ASP A 129 -6.30 -4.93 18.13
CA ASP A 129 -7.56 -4.26 17.78
C ASP A 129 -8.71 -5.25 17.53
N ILE A 130 -8.41 -6.43 16.96
CA ILE A 130 -9.39 -7.52 16.79
C ILE A 130 -9.77 -8.10 18.15
N GLN A 131 -8.79 -8.43 18.99
CA GLN A 131 -9.02 -9.00 20.32
C GLN A 131 -9.78 -8.02 21.23
N ALA A 132 -9.53 -6.72 21.09
CA ALA A 132 -10.25 -5.66 21.80
C ALA A 132 -11.66 -5.37 21.24
N GLY A 133 -12.09 -6.07 20.17
CA GLY A 133 -13.39 -5.89 19.54
C GLY A 133 -13.57 -4.56 18.81
N ARG A 134 -12.49 -3.79 18.59
CA ARG A 134 -12.54 -2.53 17.83
C ARG A 134 -12.71 -2.78 16.33
N VAL A 135 -12.27 -3.95 15.87
CA VAL A 135 -12.33 -4.37 14.47
C VAL A 135 -12.86 -5.81 14.39
N PRO A 136 -13.83 -6.11 13.52
CA PRO A 136 -14.29 -7.48 13.34
C PRO A 136 -13.23 -8.33 12.62
N ALA A 137 -13.00 -9.56 13.09
CA ALA A 137 -12.05 -10.50 12.50
C ALA A 137 -12.41 -10.84 11.04
N GLN A 138 -13.70 -10.99 10.74
CA GLN A 138 -14.21 -11.19 9.40
C GLN A 138 -15.05 -9.98 8.97
N ARG A 139 -14.59 -9.27 7.93
CA ARG A 139 -15.25 -8.05 7.43
C ARG A 139 -16.26 -8.32 6.31
N SER A 140 -16.12 -9.42 5.59
CA SER A 140 -17.07 -9.90 4.59
C SER A 140 -18.21 -10.64 5.29
N GLN A 141 -19.45 -10.20 5.10
CA GLN A 141 -20.61 -10.99 5.51
C GLN A 141 -20.64 -12.29 4.71
N GLN A 142 -20.70 -13.42 5.40
CA GLN A 142 -21.01 -14.70 4.78
C GLN A 142 -22.44 -14.58 4.24
N THR A 143 -22.63 -14.62 2.91
CA THR A 143 -23.96 -14.58 2.31
C THR A 143 -24.73 -15.80 2.83
N VAL A 144 -25.63 -15.60 3.79
CA VAL A 144 -26.49 -16.68 4.28
C VAL A 144 -27.38 -17.07 3.11
N ALA A 145 -27.18 -18.29 2.58
CA ALA A 145 -27.98 -18.80 1.46
C ALA A 145 -29.47 -18.76 1.86
N ALA A 146 -30.28 -18.12 1.03
CA ALA A 146 -31.72 -18.02 1.26
C ALA A 146 -32.35 -19.43 1.33
N PRO A 147 -33.30 -19.69 2.25
CA PRO A 147 -33.94 -20.98 2.35
C PRO A 147 -34.66 -21.29 1.03
N THR A 148 -34.37 -22.45 0.45
CA THR A 148 -35.02 -22.97 -0.75
C THR A 148 -36.51 -23.16 -0.46
N VAL A 149 -37.34 -22.30 -1.03
CA VAL A 149 -38.79 -22.47 -1.03
C VAL A 149 -39.10 -23.69 -1.90
N GLN A 150 -39.44 -24.81 -1.26
CA GLN A 150 -39.98 -25.98 -1.94
C GLN A 150 -41.43 -25.65 -2.35
N VAL A 151 -41.69 -25.67 -3.65
CA VAL A 151 -43.04 -25.57 -4.26
C VAL A 151 -43.50 -26.97 -4.62
#